data_AF-A0A918SEW0-F1
#
_entry.id   AF-A0A918SEW0-F1
#
_cell.length_a   1.000
_cell.length_b   1.000
_cell.length_c   1.000
_cell.angle_alpha   90.00
_cell.angle_beta   90.00
_cell.angle_gamma   90.00
#
_symmetry.space_group_name_H-M   'P 1'
#
loop_
_entity.id
_entity.type
_entity.pdbx_description
1 polymer ?
#
loop_
_entity_poly.entity_id
_entity_poly.type
_entity_poly.pdbx_seq_one_letter_code
_entity_poly.pdbx_strand_id
1 'polypeptide(L)'
;MADFSSTGAGAPDKTLSVIFPSEAASLINGLVQHRLLSPSDQVQILSIVDANEGATVGDIVIELPDHRDPVGATMLLVEAGVLTAEVEGVIDAFTVVRRAPPKCGSDPDLDDQGSETSEPPSGDFAGGEVSEPGIVELDTNPFFASVFVAAGDQRREFLQHATLRRPGVYVLMNSSSAYVGMAGDVGWRIAHGHQPIEGIETIVSVVDADDLLTAEDAKVLERIIWSRLAGSGERRLINGVPDGHAVGLERYVQLDAIAAEACLALRHNDVLFVEGCARSVIAGPRTEPGRLGERRGFDTVPAGEIFEMRFGGGLVAMASRLADTHWLLLRGSDVRIETVVSANASASYLRAAWLHSGLLALSPDGRSYTVMRDLVFGSGSAAAHFCCGSKGKGLSGWQPIDPDFGNDAPVLTLS
;
A
#
# COMPACT_ATOMS: atom_id res chain seq x y z
N MET A 1 -6.28 28.69 -70.80
CA MET A 1 -4.89 28.97 -70.38
C MET A 1 -4.88 28.96 -68.88
N ALA A 2 -4.27 27.94 -68.29
CA ALA A 2 -4.01 27.86 -66.86
C ALA A 2 -2.53 27.47 -66.74
N ASP A 3 -1.75 28.36 -66.14
CA ASP A 3 -0.31 28.23 -65.99
C ASP A 3 0.03 27.24 -64.87
N PHE A 4 0.96 26.33 -65.17
CA PHE A 4 1.71 25.56 -64.19
C PHE A 4 2.82 26.43 -63.61
N SER A 5 2.99 26.42 -62.29
CA SER A 5 4.29 26.73 -61.70
C SER A 5 4.52 25.93 -60.41
N SER A 6 5.63 25.21 -60.44
CA SER A 6 6.20 24.35 -59.42
C SER A 6 7.47 25.01 -58.90
N THR A 7 7.59 25.22 -57.59
CA THR A 7 8.81 25.45 -56.81
C THR A 7 8.43 25.21 -55.35
N GLY A 8 9.21 24.63 -54.45
CA GLY A 8 10.52 24.02 -54.42
C GLY A 8 10.71 23.60 -52.96
N ALA A 9 11.16 22.37 -52.72
CA ALA A 9 11.37 21.84 -51.38
C ALA A 9 12.55 22.54 -50.69
N GLY A 10 12.32 23.07 -49.49
CA GLY A 10 13.37 23.52 -48.57
C GLY A 10 13.24 22.74 -47.27
N ALA A 11 14.18 21.82 -47.02
CA ALA A 11 14.32 21.14 -45.74
C ALA A 11 15.02 22.07 -44.75
N PRO A 12 14.55 22.19 -43.49
CA PRO A 12 15.34 22.79 -42.43
C PRO A 12 16.21 21.71 -41.78
N ASP A 13 17.52 21.82 -41.96
CA ASP A 13 18.52 21.24 -41.08
C ASP A 13 18.28 21.75 -39.64
N LYS A 14 17.75 20.87 -38.80
CA LYS A 14 17.84 20.99 -37.34
C LYS A 14 18.34 19.66 -36.79
N THR A 15 19.62 19.63 -36.45
CA THR A 15 20.18 18.64 -35.52
C THR A 15 19.49 18.82 -34.16
N LEU A 16 18.46 18.01 -33.92
CA LEU A 16 17.85 17.84 -32.62
C LEU A 16 18.77 16.97 -31.76
N SER A 17 19.69 17.58 -31.01
CA SER A 17 20.24 16.95 -29.82
C SER A 17 19.16 17.01 -28.73
N VAL A 18 18.27 16.03 -28.73
CA VAL A 18 17.31 15.83 -27.64
C VAL A 18 18.08 15.25 -26.46
N ILE A 19 18.43 16.10 -25.49
CA ILE A 19 18.83 15.64 -24.17
C ILE A 19 17.54 15.24 -23.46
N PHE A 20 17.29 13.93 -23.41
CA PHE A 20 16.23 13.40 -22.55
C PHE A 20 16.70 13.52 -21.09
N PRO A 21 15.88 14.05 -20.17
CA PRO A 21 16.15 13.84 -18.75
C PRO A 21 16.19 12.33 -18.50
N SER A 22 17.35 11.83 -18.11
CA SER A 22 17.52 10.42 -17.74
C SER A 22 16.78 10.19 -16.43
N GLU A 23 15.56 9.66 -16.52
CA GLU A 23 14.86 9.13 -15.35
C GLU A 23 15.66 7.93 -14.87
N ALA A 24 16.34 8.08 -13.72
CA ALA A 24 17.14 7.00 -13.16
C ALA A 24 16.24 5.77 -12.92
N ALA A 25 16.61 4.65 -13.55
CA ALA A 25 15.93 3.38 -13.41
C ALA A 25 15.93 2.93 -11.93
N SER A 26 14.74 2.68 -11.36
CA SER A 26 14.62 2.20 -9.98
C SER A 26 14.48 0.69 -9.94
N LEU A 27 15.27 0.02 -9.09
CA LEU A 27 15.18 -1.42 -8.88
C LEU A 27 14.17 -1.70 -7.75
N ILE A 28 12.98 -2.19 -8.10
CA ILE A 28 11.92 -2.51 -7.13
C ILE A 28 11.61 -4.00 -7.22
N ASN A 29 11.85 -4.74 -6.13
CA ASN A 29 11.68 -6.19 -6.06
C ASN A 29 12.47 -6.98 -7.11
N GLY A 30 13.69 -6.53 -7.44
CA GLY A 30 14.56 -7.20 -8.41
C GLY A 30 14.19 -6.96 -9.88
N LEU A 31 13.22 -6.08 -10.15
CA LEU A 31 12.89 -5.63 -11.51
C LEU A 31 13.18 -4.13 -11.64
N VAL A 32 13.68 -3.75 -12.80
CA VAL A 32 13.96 -2.37 -13.16
C VAL A 32 12.66 -1.73 -13.63
N GLN A 33 12.19 -0.69 -12.95
CA GLN A 33 10.97 0.04 -13.33
C GLN A 33 11.35 1.16 -14.29
N HIS A 34 11.08 0.97 -15.59
CA HIS A 34 11.29 2.00 -16.61
C HIS A 34 10.33 1.81 -17.80
N ARG A 35 9.87 2.91 -18.41
CA ARG A 35 8.89 2.92 -19.51
C ARG A 35 9.28 2.13 -20.77
N LEU A 36 10.59 1.94 -20.98
CA LEU A 36 11.17 1.20 -22.12
C LEU A 36 11.44 -0.26 -21.77
N LEU A 37 10.99 -0.74 -20.62
CA LEU A 37 11.46 -2.01 -20.09
C LEU A 37 10.33 -2.70 -19.31
N SER A 38 9.45 -3.39 -20.03
CA SER A 38 8.40 -4.18 -19.38
C SER A 38 9.01 -5.38 -18.63
N PRO A 39 8.30 -5.97 -17.65
CA PRO A 39 8.78 -7.19 -16.99
C PRO A 39 9.08 -8.33 -17.97
N SER A 40 8.29 -8.48 -19.03
CA SER A 40 8.48 -9.48 -20.08
C SER A 40 9.78 -9.24 -20.85
N ASP A 41 10.07 -7.98 -21.22
CA ASP A 41 11.32 -7.62 -21.91
C ASP A 41 12.54 -7.94 -21.03
N GLN A 42 12.46 -7.64 -19.72
CA GLN A 42 13.55 -7.96 -18.79
C GLN A 42 13.80 -9.46 -18.72
N VAL A 43 12.75 -10.26 -18.56
CA VAL A 43 12.89 -11.71 -18.49
C VAL A 43 13.45 -12.25 -19.81
N GLN A 44 13.00 -11.75 -20.95
CA GLN A 44 13.47 -12.18 -22.25
C GLN A 44 14.95 -11.82 -22.46
N ILE A 45 15.35 -10.57 -22.22
CA ILE A 45 16.75 -10.13 -22.28
C ILE A 45 17.63 -10.99 -21.37
N LEU A 46 17.20 -11.17 -20.11
CA LEU A 46 17.95 -11.96 -19.14
C LEU A 46 18.03 -13.44 -19.54
N SER A 47 16.98 -14.00 -20.15
CA SER A 47 16.99 -15.39 -20.62
C SER A 47 17.99 -15.62 -21.77
N ILE A 48 18.11 -14.64 -22.68
CA ILE A 48 19.07 -14.69 -23.81
C ILE A 48 20.50 -14.64 -23.26
N VAL A 49 20.76 -13.77 -22.28
CA VAL A 49 22.05 -13.66 -21.60
C VAL A 49 22.38 -14.94 -20.83
N ASP A 50 21.42 -15.49 -20.08
CA ASP A 50 21.63 -16.69 -19.26
C ASP A 50 21.86 -17.94 -20.11
N ALA A 51 21.24 -18.05 -21.28
CA ALA A 51 21.37 -19.21 -22.16
C ALA A 51 22.78 -19.43 -22.71
N ASN A 52 23.57 -18.35 -22.80
CA ASN A 52 24.89 -18.36 -23.45
C ASN A 52 26.01 -17.82 -22.54
N GLU A 53 25.75 -17.67 -21.23
CA GLU A 53 26.67 -17.01 -20.27
C GLU A 53 27.07 -15.58 -20.68
N GLY A 54 26.26 -14.94 -21.51
CA GLY A 54 26.50 -13.67 -22.16
C GLY A 54 25.81 -13.60 -23.52
N ALA A 55 25.42 -12.40 -23.96
CA ALA A 55 24.85 -12.19 -25.29
C ALA A 55 25.35 -10.88 -25.87
N THR A 56 25.39 -10.76 -27.20
CA THR A 56 25.65 -9.44 -27.80
C THR A 56 24.38 -8.61 -27.80
N VAL A 57 24.51 -7.28 -27.81
CA VAL A 57 23.37 -6.37 -28.00
C VAL A 57 22.64 -6.70 -29.31
N GLY A 58 23.35 -7.11 -30.36
CA GLY A 58 22.77 -7.56 -31.63
C GLY A 58 21.87 -8.80 -31.48
N ASP A 59 22.29 -9.80 -30.71
CA ASP A 59 21.47 -11.00 -30.45
C ASP A 59 20.17 -10.63 -29.72
N ILE A 60 20.27 -9.74 -28.74
CA ILE A 60 19.10 -9.25 -27.98
C ILE A 60 18.12 -8.48 -28.88
N VAL A 61 18.63 -7.66 -29.81
CA VAL A 61 17.80 -6.93 -30.79
C VAL A 61 17.06 -7.89 -31.72
N ILE A 62 17.72 -8.97 -32.16
CA ILE A 62 17.11 -9.98 -33.06
C ILE A 62 15.97 -10.71 -32.34
N GLU A 63 16.16 -11.05 -31.07
CA GLU A 63 15.19 -11.79 -30.27
C GLU A 63 14.05 -10.90 -29.71
N LEU A 64 14.13 -9.57 -29.88
CA LEU A 64 13.10 -8.60 -29.47
C LEU A 64 12.54 -7.82 -30.67
N PRO A 65 11.96 -8.48 -31.69
CA PRO A 65 11.56 -7.84 -32.94
C PRO A 65 10.45 -6.79 -32.77
N ASP A 66 9.61 -6.92 -31.73
CA ASP A 66 8.49 -6.02 -31.45
C ASP A 66 8.83 -4.91 -30.44
N HIS A 67 10.04 -4.91 -29.88
CA HIS A 67 10.44 -3.92 -28.90
C HIS A 67 10.84 -2.62 -29.58
N ARG A 68 10.33 -1.48 -29.09
CA ARG A 68 10.54 -0.16 -29.71
C ARG A 68 12.01 0.30 -29.67
N ASP A 69 12.73 -0.08 -28.62
CA ASP A 69 14.14 0.28 -28.40
C ASP A 69 14.89 -0.80 -27.56
N PRO A 70 15.21 -1.96 -28.15
CA PRO A 70 15.83 -3.08 -27.42
C PRO A 70 17.24 -2.74 -26.90
N VAL A 71 17.95 -1.81 -27.57
CA VAL A 71 19.24 -1.32 -27.11
C VAL A 71 19.08 -0.49 -25.83
N GLY A 72 18.16 0.48 -25.83
CA GLY A 72 17.85 1.28 -24.64
C GLY A 72 17.40 0.43 -23.45
N ALA A 73 16.54 -0.57 -23.69
CA ALA A 73 16.12 -1.55 -22.67
C ALA A 73 17.31 -2.29 -22.05
N THR A 74 18.23 -2.78 -22.88
CA THR A 74 19.44 -3.48 -22.43
C THR A 74 20.34 -2.57 -21.59
N MET A 75 20.52 -1.31 -22.02
CA MET A 75 21.36 -0.35 -21.30
C MET A 75 20.78 0.07 -19.95
N LEU A 76 19.44 0.11 -19.81
CA LEU A 76 18.79 0.36 -18.52
C LEU A 76 19.03 -0.77 -17.52
N LEU A 77 19.10 -2.03 -17.97
CA LEU A 77 19.49 -3.16 -17.13
C LEU A 77 20.97 -3.09 -16.71
N VAL A 78 21.83 -2.54 -17.57
CA VAL A 78 23.23 -2.26 -17.24
C VAL A 78 23.34 -1.13 -16.21
N GLU A 79 22.61 -0.03 -16.41
CA GLU A 79 22.58 1.11 -15.49
C GLU A 79 22.05 0.71 -14.09
N ALA A 80 21.01 -0.13 -14.04
CA ALA A 80 20.48 -0.66 -12.80
C ALA A 80 21.39 -1.70 -12.11
N GLY A 81 22.51 -2.07 -12.74
CA GLY A 81 23.47 -3.04 -12.22
C GLY A 81 22.96 -4.49 -12.22
N VAL A 82 21.99 -4.81 -13.09
CA VAL A 82 21.50 -6.17 -13.32
C VAL A 82 22.37 -6.89 -14.35
N LEU A 83 22.83 -6.14 -15.35
CA LEU A 83 23.79 -6.57 -16.37
C LEU A 83 25.09 -5.77 -16.27
N THR A 84 26.16 -6.29 -16.85
CA THR A 84 27.42 -5.58 -17.13
C THR A 84 27.68 -5.65 -18.63
N ALA A 85 28.13 -4.55 -19.23
CA ALA A 85 28.51 -4.49 -20.64
C ALA A 85 30.03 -4.41 -20.79
N GLU A 86 30.61 -5.24 -21.66
CA GLU A 86 32.00 -5.19 -22.08
C GLU A 86 32.14 -4.22 -23.26
N VAL A 87 32.45 -2.95 -22.97
CA VAL A 87 32.48 -1.88 -23.97
C VAL A 87 33.92 -1.60 -24.41
N GLU A 88 34.31 -2.08 -25.60
CA GLU A 88 35.57 -1.73 -26.26
C GLU A 88 35.38 -0.50 -27.18
N GLY A 89 34.96 0.62 -26.60
CA GLY A 89 34.76 1.89 -27.31
C GLY A 89 33.31 2.36 -27.33
N VAL A 90 32.63 2.21 -28.47
CA VAL A 90 31.22 2.63 -28.65
C VAL A 90 30.32 1.42 -28.46
N ILE A 91 29.15 1.62 -27.83
CA ILE A 91 28.13 0.58 -27.72
C ILE A 91 27.58 0.32 -29.13
N ASP A 92 27.74 -0.90 -29.60
CA ASP A 92 27.32 -1.37 -30.91
C ASP A 92 26.71 -2.78 -30.83
N ALA A 93 26.36 -3.35 -31.98
CA ALA A 93 25.75 -4.67 -32.06
C ALA A 93 26.65 -5.80 -31.53
N PHE A 94 27.97 -5.58 -31.39
CA PHE A 94 28.93 -6.58 -30.92
C PHE A 94 29.26 -6.42 -29.43
N THR A 95 28.76 -5.38 -28.77
CA THR A 95 28.93 -5.19 -27.33
C THR A 95 28.33 -6.37 -26.58
N VAL A 96 29.16 -7.05 -25.78
CA VAL A 96 28.75 -8.23 -25.02
C VAL A 96 28.18 -7.77 -23.68
N VAL A 97 26.99 -8.26 -23.34
CA VAL A 97 26.37 -8.08 -22.02
C VAL A 97 26.32 -9.41 -21.27
N ARG A 98 26.60 -9.35 -19.97
CA ARG A 98 26.60 -10.50 -19.05
C ARG A 98 25.82 -10.17 -17.79
N ARG A 99 25.38 -11.20 -17.06
CA ARG A 99 24.86 -11.03 -15.69
C ARG A 99 25.89 -10.30 -14.84
N ALA A 100 25.46 -9.22 -14.18
CA ALA A 100 26.30 -8.61 -13.18
C ALA A 100 26.59 -9.65 -12.09
N PRO A 101 27.85 -9.79 -11.63
CA PRO A 101 28.13 -10.65 -10.49
C PRO A 101 27.25 -10.19 -9.32
N PRO A 102 26.72 -11.11 -8.50
CA PRO A 102 25.99 -10.73 -7.30
C PRO A 102 26.90 -9.76 -6.56
N LYS A 103 26.38 -8.54 -6.28
CA LYS A 103 27.08 -7.60 -5.41
C LYS A 103 27.26 -8.35 -4.10
N CYS A 104 28.43 -8.96 -3.93
CA CYS A 104 28.83 -9.61 -2.70
C CYS A 104 28.63 -8.51 -1.68
N GLY A 105 27.65 -8.69 -0.80
CA GLY A 105 27.15 -7.63 0.07
C GLY A 105 28.37 -6.92 0.60
N SER A 106 28.52 -5.65 0.24
CA SER A 106 29.54 -4.80 0.83
C SER A 106 29.34 -4.97 2.32
N ASP A 107 30.28 -5.67 2.97
CA ASP A 107 30.38 -5.67 4.42
C ASP A 107 30.24 -4.21 4.83
N PRO A 108 29.26 -3.82 5.65
CA PRO A 108 29.01 -2.43 5.99
C PRO A 108 30.16 -1.77 6.80
N ASP A 109 31.33 -2.40 6.88
CA ASP A 109 32.38 -2.10 7.86
C ASP A 109 33.72 -1.65 7.27
N LEU A 110 33.86 -1.36 5.98
CA LEU A 110 35.13 -0.85 5.44
C LEU A 110 34.93 0.28 4.43
N ASP A 111 34.91 1.52 4.94
CA ASP A 111 35.56 2.67 4.30
C ASP A 111 35.93 3.72 5.36
N ASP A 112 36.95 3.37 6.16
CA ASP A 112 37.92 4.31 6.72
C ASP A 112 39.08 4.42 5.71
N GLN A 113 38.85 5.15 4.61
CA GLN A 113 39.92 5.56 3.70
C GLN A 113 39.85 7.07 3.47
N GLY A 114 40.62 7.78 4.29
CA GLY A 114 41.51 8.86 3.86
C GLY A 114 40.96 9.81 2.81
N SER A 115 40.03 10.69 3.22
CA SER A 115 39.76 11.90 2.47
C SER A 115 41.00 12.80 2.55
N GLU A 116 41.76 12.85 1.45
CA GLU A 116 42.77 13.87 1.22
C GLU A 116 42.12 15.25 1.39
N THR A 117 42.72 16.06 2.26
CA THR A 117 42.41 17.46 2.50
C THR A 117 42.55 18.26 1.22
N SER A 118 41.46 18.42 0.50
CA SER A 118 41.33 19.45 -0.53
C SER A 118 40.94 20.75 0.15
N GLU A 119 41.85 21.73 0.17
CA GLU A 119 41.57 23.10 0.60
C GLU A 119 40.38 23.66 -0.19
N PRO A 120 39.34 24.19 0.48
CA PRO A 120 38.26 24.87 -0.22
C PRO A 120 38.77 26.20 -0.78
N PRO A 121 38.33 26.60 -1.99
CA PRO A 121 38.63 27.92 -2.53
C PRO A 121 38.04 28.99 -1.61
N SER A 122 38.90 29.88 -1.14
CA SER A 122 38.58 31.10 -0.39
C SER A 122 37.75 32.05 -1.27
N GLY A 123 36.45 31.79 -1.35
CA GLY A 123 35.46 32.70 -1.93
C GLY A 123 34.74 33.44 -0.81
N ASP A 124 34.94 34.76 -0.75
CA ASP A 124 34.18 35.68 0.09
C ASP A 124 32.69 35.64 -0.30
N PHE A 125 31.94 34.73 0.32
CA PHE A 125 30.48 34.77 0.33
C PHE A 125 30.04 35.64 1.51
N ALA A 126 29.55 36.83 1.19
CA ALA A 126 28.91 37.74 2.13
C ALA A 126 27.85 37.01 2.96
N GLY A 127 28.04 37.01 4.28
CA GLY A 127 27.27 36.24 5.25
C GLY A 127 25.77 36.55 5.23
N GLY A 128 24.98 35.56 4.85
CA GLY A 128 23.71 35.32 5.51
C GLY A 128 24.02 34.49 6.75
N GLU A 129 23.72 35.00 7.94
CA GLU A 129 23.74 34.22 9.17
C GLU A 129 22.83 33.00 8.99
N VAL A 130 23.43 31.84 8.73
CA VAL A 130 22.75 30.55 8.86
C VAL A 130 22.57 30.37 10.36
N SER A 131 21.44 30.86 10.89
CA SER A 131 21.03 30.53 12.26
C SER A 131 21.02 29.02 12.37
N GLU A 132 21.82 28.48 13.29
CA GLU A 132 21.76 27.07 13.66
C GLU A 132 20.29 26.74 13.95
N PRO A 133 19.74 25.64 13.41
CA PRO A 133 18.36 25.26 13.68
C PRO A 133 18.22 25.07 15.19
N GLY A 134 17.51 26.00 15.84
CA GLY A 134 17.23 25.94 17.27
C GLY A 134 16.44 24.68 17.63
N ILE A 135 16.28 24.42 18.93
CA ILE A 135 15.40 23.34 19.41
C ILE A 135 13.97 23.65 18.93
N VAL A 136 13.44 22.79 18.06
CA VAL A 136 12.06 22.87 17.56
C VAL A 136 11.20 21.84 18.28
N GLU A 137 10.11 22.29 18.88
CA GLU A 137 9.04 21.43 19.38
C GLU A 137 8.27 20.85 18.19
N LEU A 138 8.07 19.52 18.18
CA LEU A 138 7.34 18.83 17.12
C LEU A 138 5.95 18.46 17.63
N ASP A 139 4.94 18.65 16.77
CA ASP A 139 3.59 18.19 17.05
C ASP A 139 3.58 16.65 17.20
N THR A 140 2.96 16.17 18.28
CA THR A 140 2.82 14.75 18.57
C THR A 140 1.36 14.31 18.48
N ASN A 141 1.09 13.01 18.62
CA ASN A 141 -0.27 12.49 18.64
C ASN A 141 -1.06 13.14 19.79
N PRO A 142 -2.20 13.80 19.52
CA PRO A 142 -2.97 14.48 20.55
C PRO A 142 -3.73 13.52 21.50
N PHE A 143 -3.75 12.21 21.22
CA PHE A 143 -4.52 11.23 21.97
C PHE A 143 -3.69 10.44 22.96
N PHE A 144 -4.30 10.12 24.11
CA PHE A 144 -3.72 9.28 25.15
C PHE A 144 -4.72 8.25 25.66
N ALA A 145 -4.36 6.97 25.65
CA ALA A 145 -5.27 5.91 26.09
C ALA A 145 -5.50 5.95 27.61
N SER A 146 -6.76 6.05 28.02
CA SER A 146 -7.19 5.75 29.39
C SER A 146 -7.98 4.45 29.41
N VAL A 147 -7.40 3.41 30.03
CA VAL A 147 -7.95 2.05 30.05
C VAL A 147 -8.50 1.72 31.44
N PHE A 148 -9.77 1.30 31.48
CA PHE A 148 -10.46 0.87 32.69
C PHE A 148 -10.84 -0.60 32.57
N VAL A 149 -10.55 -1.38 33.60
CA VAL A 149 -10.86 -2.81 33.67
C VAL A 149 -11.61 -3.10 34.95
N ALA A 150 -12.70 -3.85 34.87
CA ALA A 150 -13.44 -4.30 36.05
C ALA A 150 -14.15 -5.64 35.78
N ALA A 151 -14.61 -6.26 36.87
CA ALA A 151 -15.40 -7.49 36.76
C ALA A 151 -16.80 -7.22 36.19
N GLY A 152 -17.41 -8.24 35.58
CA GLY A 152 -18.73 -8.12 34.96
C GLY A 152 -19.86 -7.74 35.93
N ASP A 153 -19.76 -8.09 37.21
CA ASP A 153 -20.71 -7.72 38.26
C ASP A 153 -20.56 -6.25 38.72
N GLN A 154 -19.40 -5.63 38.48
CA GLN A 154 -19.12 -4.21 38.76
C GLN A 154 -19.57 -3.28 37.64
N ARG A 155 -20.28 -3.80 36.63
CA ARG A 155 -20.76 -3.05 35.46
C ARG A 155 -21.44 -1.70 35.77
N ARG A 156 -22.16 -1.60 36.89
CA ARG A 156 -22.85 -0.35 37.30
C ARG A 156 -21.89 0.74 37.78
N GLU A 157 -20.68 0.39 38.21
CA GLU A 157 -19.66 1.33 38.70
C GLU A 157 -19.10 2.20 37.57
N PHE A 158 -19.08 1.71 36.32
CA PHE A 158 -18.68 2.49 35.14
C PHE A 158 -19.51 3.77 34.96
N LEU A 159 -20.75 3.81 35.45
CA LEU A 159 -21.60 5.00 35.40
C LEU A 159 -21.07 6.15 36.27
N GLN A 160 -20.39 5.80 37.36
CA GLN A 160 -19.93 6.74 38.37
C GLN A 160 -18.59 7.39 37.98
N HIS A 161 -17.88 6.81 37.01
CA HIS A 161 -16.58 7.31 36.58
C HIS A 161 -16.74 8.44 35.56
N ALA A 162 -16.42 9.68 35.96
CA ALA A 162 -16.62 10.87 35.12
C ALA A 162 -15.88 10.78 33.77
N THR A 163 -14.66 10.24 33.76
CA THR A 163 -13.85 10.03 32.53
C THR A 163 -14.49 9.11 31.51
N LEU A 164 -15.48 8.28 31.91
CA LEU A 164 -16.17 7.37 31.00
C LEU A 164 -17.43 7.97 30.36
N ARG A 165 -17.79 9.20 30.74
CA ARG A 165 -18.97 9.94 30.23
C ARG A 165 -18.67 10.63 28.89
N ARG A 166 -17.97 9.93 28.00
CA ARG A 166 -17.44 10.43 26.72
C ARG A 166 -17.35 9.34 25.66
N PRO A 167 -17.05 9.69 24.39
CA PRO A 167 -16.85 8.71 23.34
C PRO A 167 -15.70 7.74 23.62
N GLY A 168 -15.88 6.48 23.23
CA GLY A 168 -14.84 5.46 23.34
C GLY A 168 -15.32 4.07 22.97
N VAL A 169 -14.50 3.08 23.31
CA VAL A 169 -14.70 1.67 23.00
C VAL A 169 -14.79 0.87 24.28
N TYR A 170 -15.63 -0.17 24.30
CA TYR A 170 -15.70 -1.14 25.37
C TYR A 170 -15.58 -2.56 24.83
N VAL A 171 -14.98 -3.43 25.63
CA VAL A 171 -14.90 -4.87 25.37
C VAL A 171 -15.60 -5.60 26.51
N LEU A 172 -16.58 -6.44 26.17
CA LEU A 172 -17.24 -7.36 27.10
C LEU A 172 -16.72 -8.76 26.80
N MET A 173 -16.21 -9.46 27.80
CA MET A 173 -15.64 -10.79 27.56
C MET A 173 -15.89 -11.76 28.70
N ASN A 174 -15.86 -13.03 28.33
CA ASN A 174 -15.79 -14.19 29.22
C ASN A 174 -14.57 -15.04 28.83
N SER A 175 -14.45 -16.22 29.44
CA SER A 175 -13.35 -17.16 29.18
C SER A 175 -13.12 -17.54 27.71
N SER A 176 -14.14 -17.48 26.85
CA SER A 176 -14.06 -17.98 25.46
C SER A 176 -14.36 -16.94 24.39
N SER A 177 -15.12 -15.90 24.73
CA SER A 177 -15.75 -15.02 23.76
C SER A 177 -15.61 -13.55 24.16
N ALA A 178 -15.58 -12.68 23.16
CA ALA A 178 -15.50 -11.24 23.35
C ALA A 178 -16.46 -10.50 22.40
N TYR A 179 -16.93 -9.34 22.85
CA TYR A 179 -17.70 -8.39 22.08
C TYR A 179 -17.01 -7.03 22.16
N VAL A 180 -16.74 -6.40 21.02
CA VAL A 180 -16.18 -5.04 20.96
C VAL A 180 -17.27 -4.09 20.50
N GLY A 181 -17.49 -3.01 21.25
CA GLY A 181 -18.53 -2.01 20.95
C GLY A 181 -18.03 -0.58 21.16
N MET A 182 -18.62 0.38 20.46
CA MET A 182 -18.44 1.82 20.75
C MET A 182 -19.65 2.45 21.44
N ALA A 183 -19.44 3.62 22.04
CA ALA A 183 -20.49 4.50 22.52
C ALA A 183 -20.01 5.96 22.54
N GLY A 184 -20.94 6.91 22.41
CA GLY A 184 -20.67 8.33 22.70
C GLY A 184 -20.62 8.65 24.21
N ASP A 185 -21.09 7.71 25.04
CA ASP A 185 -20.99 7.71 26.50
C ASP A 185 -20.79 6.26 26.93
N VAL A 186 -19.52 5.85 27.03
CA VAL A 186 -19.16 4.46 27.29
C VAL A 186 -19.61 4.01 28.67
N GLY A 187 -19.47 4.85 29.69
CA GLY A 187 -19.92 4.54 31.05
C GLY A 187 -21.41 4.26 31.12
N TRP A 188 -22.24 5.09 30.44
CA TRP A 188 -23.68 4.84 30.37
C TRP A 188 -24.02 3.58 29.59
N ARG A 189 -23.38 3.37 28.42
CA ARG A 189 -23.63 2.22 27.54
C ARG A 189 -23.26 0.92 28.24
N ILE A 190 -22.11 0.88 28.91
CA ILE A 190 -21.72 -0.25 29.75
C ILE A 190 -22.78 -0.43 30.83
N ALA A 191 -23.12 0.56 31.66
CA ALA A 191 -24.03 0.35 32.79
C ALA A 191 -25.47 -0.09 32.41
N HIS A 192 -26.03 0.43 31.32
CA HIS A 192 -27.46 0.28 31.00
C HIS A 192 -27.77 -0.44 29.68
N GLY A 193 -26.77 -0.61 28.79
CA GLY A 193 -26.98 -1.22 27.48
C GLY A 193 -27.45 -2.68 27.53
N HIS A 194 -28.16 -3.12 26.49
CA HIS A 194 -28.39 -4.55 26.29
C HIS A 194 -27.04 -5.28 26.11
N GLN A 195 -26.87 -6.43 26.77
CA GLN A 195 -25.62 -7.19 26.74
C GLN A 195 -25.70 -8.28 25.67
N PRO A 196 -24.84 -8.23 24.63
CA PRO A 196 -24.88 -9.19 23.53
C PRO A 196 -24.20 -10.53 23.87
N ILE A 197 -23.54 -10.61 25.04
CA ILE A 197 -22.84 -11.80 25.52
C ILE A 197 -23.35 -12.18 26.91
N GLU A 198 -23.48 -13.47 27.16
CA GLU A 198 -23.83 -14.02 28.47
C GLU A 198 -22.57 -14.24 29.33
N GLY A 199 -22.76 -14.19 30.65
CA GLY A 199 -21.69 -14.53 31.61
C GLY A 199 -20.46 -13.63 31.48
N ILE A 200 -20.66 -12.31 31.39
CA ILE A 200 -19.54 -11.35 31.34
C ILE A 200 -18.70 -11.51 32.60
N GLU A 201 -17.42 -11.83 32.43
CA GLU A 201 -16.45 -11.97 33.52
C GLU A 201 -15.62 -10.69 33.64
N THR A 202 -15.24 -10.09 32.50
CA THR A 202 -14.40 -8.89 32.46
C THR A 202 -14.96 -7.86 31.49
N ILE A 203 -14.91 -6.60 31.91
CA ILE A 203 -15.26 -5.43 31.11
C ILE A 203 -14.02 -4.56 30.98
N VAL A 204 -13.70 -4.19 29.75
CA VAL A 204 -12.66 -3.20 29.43
C VAL A 204 -13.33 -1.98 28.82
N SER A 205 -12.87 -0.80 29.17
CA SER A 205 -13.21 0.45 28.48
C SER A 205 -11.93 1.19 28.09
N VAL A 206 -11.92 1.74 26.89
CA VAL A 206 -10.85 2.58 26.34
C VAL A 206 -11.46 3.90 25.91
N VAL A 207 -10.99 4.98 26.52
CA VAL A 207 -11.34 6.36 26.16
C VAL A 207 -10.06 7.17 26.00
N ASP A 208 -10.18 8.37 25.44
CA ASP A 208 -9.08 9.33 25.43
C ASP A 208 -9.05 10.11 26.73
N ALA A 209 -7.86 10.23 27.32
CA ALA A 209 -7.65 10.91 28.59
C ALA A 209 -8.05 12.39 28.50
N ASP A 210 -7.76 13.02 27.37
CA ASP A 210 -7.96 14.46 27.13
C ASP A 210 -9.32 14.82 26.52
N ASP A 211 -10.21 13.84 26.32
CA ASP A 211 -11.58 14.04 25.82
C ASP A 211 -11.67 14.63 24.40
N LEU A 212 -10.68 14.31 23.56
CA LEU A 212 -10.58 14.77 22.17
C LEU A 212 -11.19 13.78 21.16
N LEU A 213 -11.51 12.55 21.59
CA LEU A 213 -12.18 11.56 20.73
C LEU A 213 -13.61 11.99 20.42
N THR A 214 -13.93 12.05 19.13
CA THR A 214 -15.31 12.18 18.67
C THR A 214 -16.01 10.81 18.64
N ALA A 215 -17.34 10.83 18.49
CA ALA A 215 -18.11 9.59 18.28
C ALA A 215 -17.73 8.88 16.95
N GLU A 216 -17.25 9.62 15.96
CA GLU A 216 -16.76 9.07 14.69
C GLU A 216 -15.40 8.39 14.87
N ASP A 217 -14.49 9.02 15.61
CA ASP A 217 -13.20 8.44 16.01
C ASP A 217 -13.40 7.13 16.80
N ALA A 218 -14.37 7.10 17.73
CA ALA A 218 -14.69 5.91 18.51
C ALA A 218 -15.13 4.71 17.64
N LYS A 219 -15.81 4.94 16.50
CA LYS A 219 -16.16 3.87 15.55
C LYS A 219 -14.93 3.33 14.83
N VAL A 220 -13.99 4.19 14.44
CA VAL A 220 -12.71 3.77 13.85
C VAL A 220 -11.92 2.96 14.87
N LEU A 221 -11.82 3.45 16.10
CA LEU A 221 -11.11 2.79 17.20
C LEU A 221 -11.74 1.42 17.53
N GLU A 222 -13.06 1.31 17.53
CA GLU A 222 -13.79 0.04 17.70
C GLU A 222 -13.34 -0.98 16.65
N ARG A 223 -13.27 -0.57 15.38
CA ARG A 223 -12.86 -1.46 14.29
C ARG A 223 -11.38 -1.85 14.36
N ILE A 224 -10.50 -0.93 14.79
CA ILE A 224 -9.07 -1.23 15.01
C ILE A 224 -8.90 -2.24 16.14
N ILE A 225 -9.51 -2.01 17.30
CA ILE A 225 -9.44 -2.91 18.47
C ILE A 225 -10.07 -4.26 18.14
N TRP A 226 -11.22 -4.27 17.45
CA TRP A 226 -11.84 -5.49 16.96
C TRP A 226 -10.87 -6.27 16.07
N SER A 227 -10.19 -5.61 15.13
CA SER A 227 -9.25 -6.26 14.21
C SER A 227 -8.07 -6.86 14.95
N ARG A 228 -7.51 -6.13 15.93
CA ARG A 228 -6.41 -6.62 16.79
C ARG A 228 -6.83 -7.85 17.57
N LEU A 229 -8.01 -7.84 18.18
CA LEU A 229 -8.53 -8.98 18.94
C LEU A 229 -8.88 -10.17 18.04
N ALA A 230 -9.38 -9.91 16.83
CA ALA A 230 -9.63 -10.95 15.84
C ALA A 230 -8.33 -11.61 15.36
N GLY A 231 -7.27 -10.81 15.19
CA GLY A 231 -5.96 -11.27 14.76
C GLY A 231 -5.15 -11.98 15.84
N SER A 232 -5.39 -11.69 17.13
CA SER A 232 -4.72 -12.38 18.23
C SER A 232 -5.23 -13.80 18.43
N GLY A 233 -6.51 -14.05 18.16
CA GLY A 233 -7.13 -15.36 18.32
C GLY A 233 -7.41 -15.78 19.77
N GLU A 234 -7.12 -14.92 20.76
CA GLU A 234 -7.27 -15.25 22.19
C GLU A 234 -8.73 -15.45 22.61
N ARG A 235 -9.67 -14.82 21.90
CA ARG A 235 -11.11 -14.90 22.17
C ARG A 235 -11.89 -14.95 20.86
N ARG A 236 -13.00 -15.69 20.86
CA ARG A 236 -13.94 -15.69 19.74
C ARG A 236 -14.77 -14.41 19.75
N LEU A 237 -14.65 -13.59 18.71
CA LEU A 237 -15.50 -12.42 18.54
C LEU A 237 -16.93 -12.84 18.17
N ILE A 238 -17.91 -12.31 18.89
CA ILE A 238 -19.33 -12.65 18.67
C ILE A 238 -20.05 -11.66 17.77
N ASN A 239 -19.52 -10.45 17.63
CA ASN A 239 -20.02 -9.47 16.67
C ASN A 239 -19.31 -9.61 15.33
N GLY A 240 -20.03 -9.29 14.25
CA GLY A 240 -19.43 -9.10 12.94
C GLY A 240 -18.44 -7.94 12.92
N VAL A 241 -17.71 -7.81 11.81
CA VAL A 241 -16.75 -6.71 11.59
C VAL A 241 -17.47 -5.37 11.75
N PRO A 242 -17.03 -4.47 12.66
CA PRO A 242 -17.60 -3.14 12.78
C PRO A 242 -17.43 -2.35 11.49
N ASP A 243 -18.36 -1.45 11.17
CA ASP A 243 -18.30 -0.64 9.95
C ASP A 243 -17.15 0.39 9.98
N GLY A 244 -16.75 0.85 11.17
CA GLY A 244 -15.80 1.94 11.32
C GLY A 244 -16.39 3.31 10.93
N HIS A 245 -15.51 4.24 10.56
CA HIS A 245 -15.88 5.53 10.00
C HIS A 245 -14.88 5.97 8.92
N ALA A 246 -15.31 6.87 8.03
CA ALA A 246 -14.40 7.49 7.07
C ALA A 246 -13.44 8.45 7.79
N VAL A 247 -12.14 8.23 7.63
CA VAL A 247 -11.07 9.09 8.16
C VAL A 247 -9.91 9.17 7.17
N GLY A 248 -9.15 10.25 7.21
CA GLY A 248 -7.89 10.37 6.48
C GLY A 248 -6.79 9.50 7.09
N LEU A 249 -5.70 9.32 6.33
CA LEU A 249 -4.56 8.50 6.78
C LEU A 249 -3.97 9.02 8.10
N GLU A 250 -3.67 10.31 8.21
CA GLU A 250 -3.08 10.90 9.41
C GLU A 250 -3.92 10.65 10.67
N ARG A 251 -5.23 10.94 10.59
CA ARG A 251 -6.16 10.67 11.69
C ARG A 251 -6.25 9.18 12.02
N TYR A 252 -6.21 8.30 11.02
CA TYR A 252 -6.14 6.86 11.24
C TYR A 252 -4.87 6.45 11.99
N VAL A 253 -3.69 6.99 11.64
CA VAL A 253 -2.42 6.72 12.36
C VAL A 253 -2.52 7.15 13.82
N GLN A 254 -3.08 8.32 14.10
CA GLN A 254 -3.31 8.81 15.47
C GLN A 254 -4.21 7.85 16.28
N LEU A 255 -5.29 7.36 15.65
CA LEU A 255 -6.23 6.42 16.25
C LEU A 255 -5.66 5.01 16.42
N ASP A 256 -4.80 4.57 15.50
CA ASP A 256 -4.08 3.29 15.62
C ASP A 256 -3.06 3.33 16.76
N ALA A 257 -2.39 4.46 16.97
CA ALA A 257 -1.45 4.65 18.07
C ALA A 257 -2.13 4.60 19.46
N ILE A 258 -3.28 5.27 19.65
CA ILE A 258 -4.05 5.13 20.91
C ILE A 258 -4.56 3.69 21.10
N ALA A 259 -4.96 3.00 20.02
CA ALA A 259 -5.34 1.59 20.10
C ALA A 259 -4.15 0.71 20.53
N ALA A 260 -2.95 0.96 19.99
CA ALA A 260 -1.73 0.26 20.32
C ALA A 260 -1.34 0.46 21.79
N GLU A 261 -1.40 1.70 22.29
CA GLU A 261 -1.17 2.03 23.70
C GLU A 261 -2.14 1.27 24.61
N ALA A 262 -3.45 1.30 24.29
CA ALA A 262 -4.46 0.57 25.06
C ALA A 262 -4.21 -0.95 25.05
N CYS A 263 -3.87 -1.53 23.89
CA CYS A 263 -3.59 -2.96 23.78
C CYS A 263 -2.32 -3.36 24.55
N LEU A 264 -1.29 -2.51 24.56
CA LEU A 264 -0.11 -2.72 25.40
C LEU A 264 -0.43 -2.65 26.89
N ALA A 265 -1.24 -1.68 27.32
CA ALA A 265 -1.67 -1.57 28.72
C ALA A 265 -2.43 -2.83 29.15
N LEU A 266 -3.33 -3.35 28.31
CA LEU A 266 -4.05 -4.60 28.58
C LEU A 266 -3.12 -5.80 28.66
N ARG A 267 -2.12 -5.88 27.79
CA ARG A 267 -1.09 -6.93 27.82
C ARG A 267 -0.27 -6.88 29.11
N HIS A 268 0.19 -5.69 29.51
CA HIS A 268 1.03 -5.52 30.70
C HIS A 268 0.33 -5.87 32.00
N ASN A 269 -1.01 -5.90 31.99
CA ASN A 269 -1.84 -6.26 33.14
C ASN A 269 -2.49 -7.64 32.99
N ASP A 270 -1.99 -8.48 32.07
CA ASP A 270 -2.46 -9.86 31.83
C ASP A 270 -3.97 -9.97 31.53
N VAL A 271 -4.56 -8.96 30.89
CA VAL A 271 -6.00 -8.91 30.59
C VAL A 271 -6.32 -9.45 29.19
N LEU A 272 -5.64 -8.94 28.17
CA LEU A 272 -5.79 -9.31 26.75
C LEU A 272 -4.46 -9.10 26.04
N PHE A 273 -4.27 -9.78 24.91
CA PHE A 273 -3.05 -9.72 24.10
C PHE A 273 -1.81 -10.26 24.84
N VAL A 274 -2.04 -11.25 25.71
CA VAL A 274 -1.03 -11.94 26.51
C VAL A 274 -0.22 -12.90 25.62
N GLU A 275 -0.85 -13.46 24.60
CA GLU A 275 -0.21 -14.33 23.62
C GLU A 275 0.54 -13.51 22.54
N GLY A 276 1.58 -14.09 21.93
CA GLY A 276 2.39 -13.41 20.91
C GLY A 276 3.41 -12.40 21.48
N CYS A 277 3.96 -11.53 20.62
CA CYS A 277 5.00 -10.57 21.01
C CYS A 277 4.46 -9.13 21.11
N ALA A 278 5.05 -8.30 21.97
CA ALA A 278 4.63 -6.90 22.12
C ALA A 278 4.65 -6.14 20.77
N ARG A 279 5.59 -6.47 19.88
CA ARG A 279 5.64 -5.90 18.52
C ARG A 279 4.37 -6.17 17.72
N SER A 280 3.80 -7.39 17.76
CA SER A 280 2.56 -7.67 17.05
C SER A 280 1.36 -6.99 17.69
N VAL A 281 1.39 -6.81 19.01
CA VAL A 281 0.35 -6.08 19.75
C VAL A 281 0.36 -4.60 19.39
N ILE A 282 1.54 -3.98 19.22
CA ILE A 282 1.68 -2.57 18.82
C ILE A 282 1.33 -2.37 17.35
N ALA A 283 1.90 -3.18 16.46
CA ALA A 283 1.70 -3.02 15.01
C ALA A 283 0.28 -3.38 14.56
N GLY A 284 -0.43 -4.22 15.33
CA GLY A 284 -1.70 -4.80 14.92
C GLY A 284 -1.57 -5.71 13.70
N PRO A 285 -2.68 -6.29 13.22
CA PRO A 285 -2.67 -7.06 12.00
C PRO A 285 -2.61 -6.12 10.78
N ARG A 286 -1.87 -6.51 9.74
CA ARG A 286 -1.80 -5.74 8.48
C ARG A 286 -3.16 -5.60 7.78
N THR A 287 -4.11 -6.48 8.10
CA THR A 287 -5.46 -6.44 7.55
C THR A 287 -6.42 -7.15 8.50
N GLU A 288 -7.73 -6.99 8.28
CA GLU A 288 -8.72 -7.82 8.95
C GLU A 288 -8.59 -9.30 8.52
N PRO A 289 -8.90 -10.26 9.41
CA PRO A 289 -8.90 -11.68 9.06
C PRO A 289 -9.73 -11.96 7.80
N GLY A 290 -9.17 -12.75 6.88
CA GLY A 290 -9.84 -13.14 5.64
C GLY A 290 -9.87 -12.07 4.54
N ARG A 291 -9.24 -10.90 4.73
CA ARG A 291 -9.18 -9.83 3.71
C ARG A 291 -7.99 -9.92 2.76
N LEU A 292 -6.99 -10.73 3.06
CA LEU A 292 -5.86 -10.95 2.14
C LEU A 292 -6.10 -12.19 1.32
N GLY A 293 -5.89 -12.07 0.02
CA GLY A 293 -5.79 -13.20 -0.88
C GLY A 293 -4.60 -14.08 -0.55
N GLU A 294 -4.68 -15.32 -1.04
CA GLU A 294 -3.54 -16.24 -1.07
C GLU A 294 -2.34 -15.57 -1.77
N ARG A 295 -1.13 -15.93 -1.34
CA ARG A 295 0.07 -15.42 -2.01
C ARG A 295 0.15 -16.05 -3.38
N ARG A 296 0.05 -15.22 -4.41
CA ARG A 296 0.16 -15.59 -5.81
C ARG A 296 1.47 -15.06 -6.38
N GLY A 297 2.15 -15.85 -7.21
CA GLY A 297 3.29 -15.39 -7.99
C GLY A 297 2.86 -14.30 -8.97
N PHE A 298 3.76 -13.42 -9.39
CA PHE A 298 3.42 -12.31 -10.27
C PHE A 298 2.77 -12.80 -11.58
N ASP A 299 3.35 -13.83 -12.20
CA ASP A 299 2.91 -14.41 -13.47
C ASP A 299 1.84 -15.49 -13.34
N THR A 300 1.43 -15.82 -12.12
CA THR A 300 0.42 -16.86 -11.91
C THR A 300 -0.94 -16.29 -12.26
N VAL A 301 -1.65 -16.87 -13.23
CA VAL A 301 -3.01 -16.44 -13.58
C VAL A 301 -3.93 -16.56 -12.36
N PRO A 302 -4.68 -15.51 -11.98
CA PRO A 302 -5.67 -15.61 -10.92
C PRO A 302 -6.69 -16.69 -11.22
N ALA A 303 -7.03 -17.53 -10.23
CA ALA A 303 -8.16 -18.46 -10.38
C ALA A 303 -9.46 -17.66 -10.54
N GLY A 304 -10.47 -18.23 -11.23
CA GLY A 304 -11.79 -17.62 -11.41
C GLY A 304 -11.95 -16.81 -12.70
N GLU A 305 -13.11 -16.20 -12.87
CA GLU A 305 -13.40 -15.33 -14.01
C GLU A 305 -12.87 -13.92 -13.74
N ILE A 306 -12.05 -13.40 -14.67
CA ILE A 306 -11.40 -12.11 -14.51
C ILE A 306 -12.28 -11.01 -15.09
N PHE A 307 -12.40 -9.92 -14.35
CA PHE A 307 -13.14 -8.74 -14.73
C PHE A 307 -12.24 -7.50 -14.71
N GLU A 308 -12.45 -6.62 -15.65
CA GLU A 308 -11.88 -5.27 -15.70
C GLU A 308 -12.97 -4.24 -15.34
N MET A 309 -12.59 -3.20 -14.61
CA MET A 309 -13.42 -2.02 -14.42
C MET A 309 -12.62 -0.76 -14.73
N ARG A 310 -13.09 0.01 -15.72
CA ARG A 310 -12.56 1.33 -16.05
C ARG A 310 -13.36 2.41 -15.34
N PHE A 311 -12.67 3.35 -14.71
CA PHE A 311 -13.29 4.48 -14.01
C PHE A 311 -12.43 5.75 -14.11
N GLY A 312 -12.97 6.85 -13.58
CA GLY A 312 -12.52 8.24 -13.73
C GLY A 312 -11.10 8.47 -14.28
N GLY A 313 -10.99 9.20 -15.40
CA GLY A 313 -9.69 9.67 -15.90
C GLY A 313 -8.75 8.60 -16.46
N GLY A 314 -9.26 7.40 -16.75
CA GLY A 314 -8.48 6.29 -17.33
C GLY A 314 -7.94 5.29 -16.31
N LEU A 315 -8.38 5.36 -15.05
CA LEU A 315 -8.01 4.39 -14.02
C LEU A 315 -8.64 3.02 -14.29
N VAL A 316 -7.92 1.96 -13.96
CA VAL A 316 -8.31 0.58 -14.21
C VAL A 316 -8.14 -0.26 -12.95
N ALA A 317 -9.18 -1.02 -12.60
CA ALA A 317 -9.10 -2.06 -11.59
C ALA A 317 -9.42 -3.42 -12.20
N MET A 318 -8.75 -4.46 -11.71
CA MET A 318 -9.02 -5.83 -12.11
C MET A 318 -9.42 -6.65 -10.88
N ALA A 319 -10.41 -7.53 -11.06
CA ALA A 319 -10.84 -8.44 -10.01
C ALA A 319 -11.07 -9.82 -10.59
N SER A 320 -10.82 -10.85 -9.78
CA SER A 320 -11.28 -12.20 -10.08
C SER A 320 -12.51 -12.57 -9.25
N ARG A 321 -13.50 -13.17 -9.89
CA ARG A 321 -14.66 -13.77 -9.23
C ARG A 321 -14.40 -15.26 -9.00
N LEU A 322 -14.13 -15.63 -7.74
CA LEU A 322 -13.99 -17.02 -7.30
C LEU A 322 -15.35 -17.65 -6.96
N ALA A 323 -16.25 -16.86 -6.40
CA ALA A 323 -17.65 -17.19 -6.14
C ALA A 323 -18.49 -15.91 -6.10
N ASP A 324 -19.81 -16.02 -6.08
CA ASP A 324 -20.70 -14.84 -6.03
C ASP A 324 -20.41 -13.92 -4.83
N THR A 325 -20.03 -14.53 -3.69
CA THR A 325 -19.69 -13.83 -2.44
C THR A 325 -18.19 -13.73 -2.20
N HIS A 326 -17.35 -14.04 -3.19
CA HIS A 326 -15.90 -14.06 -3.04
C HIS A 326 -15.21 -13.46 -4.25
N TRP A 327 -14.86 -12.18 -4.12
CA TRP A 327 -14.18 -11.39 -5.13
C TRP A 327 -12.77 -11.05 -4.66
N LEU A 328 -11.81 -11.24 -5.55
CA LEU A 328 -10.42 -10.95 -5.31
C LEU A 328 -10.01 -9.73 -6.13
N LEU A 329 -9.88 -8.57 -5.50
CA LEU A 329 -9.31 -7.39 -6.13
C LEU A 329 -7.81 -7.62 -6.34
N LEU A 330 -7.35 -7.58 -7.58
CA LEU A 330 -6.01 -8.02 -7.94
C LEU A 330 -4.98 -6.91 -7.66
N ARG A 331 -3.77 -7.33 -7.28
CA ARG A 331 -2.58 -6.47 -7.23
C ARG A 331 -2.41 -5.73 -8.55
N GLY A 332 -2.01 -4.46 -8.47
CA GLY A 332 -1.87 -3.55 -9.62
C GLY A 332 -3.14 -2.75 -9.93
N SER A 333 -4.29 -3.11 -9.35
CA SER A 333 -5.52 -2.33 -9.53
C SER A 333 -5.41 -0.91 -8.98
N ASP A 334 -6.00 0.03 -9.69
CA ASP A 334 -6.16 1.40 -9.23
C ASP A 334 -7.27 1.53 -8.18
N VAL A 335 -7.05 2.47 -7.27
CA VAL A 335 -8.01 2.95 -6.29
C VAL A 335 -7.98 4.47 -6.33
N ARG A 336 -9.10 5.11 -6.61
CA ARG A 336 -9.18 6.57 -6.65
C ARG A 336 -8.77 7.16 -5.31
N ILE A 337 -7.92 8.19 -5.27
CA ILE A 337 -7.50 8.85 -4.02
C ILE A 337 -8.71 9.46 -3.30
N GLU A 338 -9.44 10.33 -4.01
CA GLU A 338 -10.60 11.02 -3.45
C GLU A 338 -11.82 10.09 -3.32
N THR A 339 -12.45 10.11 -2.15
CA THR A 339 -13.80 9.56 -1.93
C THR A 339 -14.84 10.67 -1.98
N VAL A 340 -16.01 10.40 -2.55
CA VAL A 340 -17.16 11.29 -2.38
C VAL A 340 -17.89 10.96 -1.07
N VAL A 341 -18.68 11.90 -0.54
CA VAL A 341 -19.45 11.73 0.72
C VAL A 341 -20.40 10.53 0.66
N SER A 342 -20.85 10.13 -0.52
CA SER A 342 -21.72 8.95 -0.68
C SER A 342 -20.96 7.61 -0.58
N ALA A 343 -19.63 7.62 -0.48
CA ALA A 343 -18.84 6.42 -0.26
C ALA A 343 -19.27 5.72 1.02
N ASN A 344 -19.22 4.38 1.01
CA ASN A 344 -19.49 3.60 2.21
C ASN A 344 -18.40 3.89 3.26
N ALA A 345 -18.77 4.18 4.51
CA ALA A 345 -17.85 4.40 5.61
C ALA A 345 -16.81 3.28 5.75
N SER A 346 -17.22 2.03 5.53
CA SER A 346 -16.30 0.88 5.54
C SER A 346 -15.27 0.94 4.41
N ALA A 347 -15.61 1.44 3.22
CA ALA A 347 -14.66 1.54 2.11
C ALA A 347 -13.63 2.64 2.39
N SER A 348 -14.07 3.78 2.91
CA SER A 348 -13.18 4.88 3.30
C SER A 348 -12.24 4.48 4.45
N TYR A 349 -12.77 3.78 5.48
CA TYR A 349 -11.95 3.20 6.55
C TYR A 349 -10.87 2.27 5.97
N LEU A 350 -11.26 1.31 5.13
CA LEU A 350 -10.34 0.32 4.58
C LEU A 350 -9.20 0.95 3.77
N ARG A 351 -9.46 2.07 3.08
CA ARG A 351 -8.41 2.80 2.37
C ARG A 351 -7.36 3.36 3.31
N ALA A 352 -7.77 4.05 4.38
CA ALA A 352 -6.82 4.58 5.37
C ALA A 352 -6.05 3.45 6.07
N ALA A 353 -6.74 2.39 6.48
CA ALA A 353 -6.13 1.23 7.10
C ALA A 353 -5.13 0.53 6.17
N TRP A 354 -5.48 0.35 4.90
CA TRP A 354 -4.62 -0.35 3.95
C TRP A 354 -3.45 0.50 3.45
N LEU A 355 -3.62 1.82 3.36
CA LEU A 355 -2.49 2.76 3.19
C LEU A 355 -1.51 2.66 4.36
N HIS A 356 -2.00 2.74 5.59
CA HIS A 356 -1.17 2.59 6.79
C HIS A 356 -0.42 1.25 6.78
N SER A 357 -1.07 0.16 6.38
CA SER A 357 -0.46 -1.18 6.37
C SER A 357 0.48 -1.46 5.18
N GLY A 358 0.57 -0.55 4.21
CA GLY A 358 1.32 -0.73 2.97
C GLY A 358 0.68 -1.69 1.95
N LEU A 359 -0.62 -1.96 2.08
CA LEU A 359 -1.40 -2.72 1.09
C LEU A 359 -1.92 -1.84 -0.06
N LEU A 360 -1.88 -0.52 0.13
CA LEU A 360 -2.01 0.49 -0.89
C LEU A 360 -0.74 1.34 -0.93
N ALA A 361 -0.33 1.78 -2.11
CA ALA A 361 0.73 2.76 -2.29
C ALA A 361 0.27 3.85 -3.26
N LEU A 362 0.83 5.06 -3.15
CA LEU A 362 0.60 6.09 -4.17
C LEU A 362 1.17 5.60 -5.52
N SER A 363 0.39 5.72 -6.58
CA SER A 363 0.86 5.40 -7.93
C SER A 363 2.03 6.33 -8.32
N PRO A 364 2.95 5.90 -9.21
CA PRO A 364 4.07 6.73 -9.63
C PRO A 364 3.67 8.09 -10.21
N ASP A 365 2.50 8.16 -10.86
CA ASP A 365 1.94 9.39 -11.43
C ASP A 365 1.16 10.25 -10.40
N GLY A 366 0.99 9.76 -9.17
CA GLY A 366 0.28 10.44 -8.09
C GLY A 366 -1.24 10.55 -8.27
N ARG A 367 -1.84 9.86 -9.25
CA ARG A 367 -3.26 10.01 -9.61
C ARG A 367 -4.18 9.01 -8.90
N SER A 368 -3.64 7.88 -8.45
CA SER A 368 -4.37 6.80 -7.77
C SER A 368 -3.55 6.23 -6.61
N TYR A 369 -4.19 5.34 -5.85
CA TYR A 369 -3.46 4.35 -5.09
C TYR A 369 -3.44 3.03 -5.85
N THR A 370 -2.31 2.33 -5.82
CA THR A 370 -2.16 1.00 -6.42
C THR A 370 -2.28 -0.07 -5.34
N VAL A 371 -3.06 -1.12 -5.64
CA VAL A 371 -3.20 -2.30 -4.77
C VAL A 371 -1.90 -3.11 -4.80
N MET A 372 -1.27 -3.28 -3.64
CA MET A 372 0.05 -3.93 -3.54
C MET A 372 -0.01 -5.44 -3.39
N ARG A 373 -1.19 -5.98 -3.05
CA ARG A 373 -1.45 -7.41 -2.88
C ARG A 373 -2.93 -7.72 -3.14
N ASP A 374 -3.24 -8.92 -3.62
CA ASP A 374 -4.63 -9.34 -3.85
C ASP A 374 -5.48 -9.23 -2.56
N LEU A 375 -6.64 -8.58 -2.64
CA LEU A 375 -7.53 -8.25 -1.51
C LEU A 375 -8.92 -8.88 -1.69
N VAL A 376 -9.46 -9.43 -0.60
CA VAL A 376 -10.73 -10.18 -0.62
C VAL A 376 -11.91 -9.29 -0.25
N PHE A 377 -12.94 -9.34 -1.08
CA PHE A 377 -14.22 -8.68 -0.91
C PHE A 377 -15.38 -9.67 -0.99
N GLY A 378 -16.43 -9.41 -0.20
CA GLY A 378 -17.64 -10.23 -0.20
C GLY A 378 -18.54 -10.06 -1.43
N SER A 379 -18.22 -9.13 -2.33
CA SER A 379 -18.95 -8.92 -3.59
C SER A 379 -18.19 -8.00 -4.55
N GLY A 380 -18.48 -8.11 -5.84
CA GLY A 380 -17.95 -7.20 -6.86
C GLY A 380 -18.40 -5.75 -6.65
N SER A 381 -19.59 -5.52 -6.10
CA SER A 381 -20.05 -4.16 -5.75
C SER A 381 -19.19 -3.54 -4.64
N ALA A 382 -18.80 -4.32 -3.62
CA ALA A 382 -17.94 -3.83 -2.56
C ALA A 382 -16.53 -3.49 -3.08
N ALA A 383 -15.97 -4.35 -3.94
CA ALA A 383 -14.70 -4.07 -4.61
C ALA A 383 -14.79 -2.82 -5.50
N ALA A 384 -15.86 -2.67 -6.29
CA ALA A 384 -16.07 -1.51 -7.14
C ALA A 384 -16.18 -0.20 -6.34
N HIS A 385 -16.97 -0.21 -5.25
CA HIS A 385 -17.10 0.94 -4.35
C HIS A 385 -15.77 1.30 -3.71
N PHE A 386 -14.99 0.28 -3.32
CA PHE A 386 -13.66 0.48 -2.77
C PHE A 386 -12.70 1.12 -3.77
N CYS A 387 -12.68 0.70 -5.05
CA CYS A 387 -11.85 1.31 -6.09
C CYS A 387 -12.33 2.71 -6.49
N CYS A 388 -13.63 2.87 -6.74
CA CYS A 388 -14.18 4.12 -7.29
C CYS A 388 -14.38 5.22 -6.24
N GLY A 389 -14.47 4.86 -4.96
CA GLY A 389 -14.73 5.81 -3.87
C GLY A 389 -16.13 6.42 -3.95
N SER A 390 -17.09 5.74 -4.58
CA SER A 390 -18.47 6.20 -4.74
C SER A 390 -19.44 5.02 -4.91
N LYS A 391 -20.74 5.24 -4.60
CA LYS A 391 -21.80 4.24 -4.82
C LYS A 391 -22.23 4.11 -6.29
N GLY A 392 -21.82 5.04 -7.17
CA GLY A 392 -22.30 5.13 -8.55
C GLY A 392 -21.81 4.02 -9.49
N LYS A 393 -20.81 3.23 -9.06
CA LYS A 393 -20.26 2.10 -9.81
C LYS A 393 -20.32 0.86 -8.92
N GLY A 394 -21.28 -0.02 -9.19
CA GLY A 394 -21.43 -1.31 -8.51
C GLY A 394 -20.97 -2.47 -9.39
N LEU A 395 -21.59 -3.64 -9.21
CA LEU A 395 -21.30 -4.84 -10.00
C LEU A 395 -21.33 -4.61 -11.52
N SER A 396 -22.25 -3.78 -12.02
CA SER A 396 -22.38 -3.48 -13.45
C SER A 396 -21.22 -2.67 -14.04
N GLY A 397 -20.28 -2.19 -13.21
CA GLY A 397 -19.05 -1.54 -13.66
C GLY A 397 -17.99 -2.53 -14.14
N TRP A 398 -18.10 -3.80 -13.74
CA TRP A 398 -17.17 -4.86 -14.12
C TRP A 398 -17.55 -5.45 -15.48
N GLN A 399 -16.55 -5.59 -16.35
CA GLN A 399 -16.66 -6.22 -17.66
C GLN A 399 -15.78 -7.48 -17.67
N PRO A 400 -16.31 -8.66 -18.05
CA PRO A 400 -15.50 -9.86 -18.13
C PRO A 400 -14.42 -9.69 -19.19
N ILE A 401 -13.22 -10.14 -18.88
CA ILE A 401 -12.11 -10.25 -19.83
C ILE A 401 -12.25 -11.61 -20.50
N ASP A 402 -12.47 -11.63 -21.81
CA ASP A 402 -12.57 -12.88 -22.57
C ASP A 402 -11.23 -13.64 -22.47
N PRO A 403 -11.20 -14.89 -21.96
CA PRO A 403 -9.97 -15.67 -21.93
C PRO A 403 -9.49 -16.05 -23.33
N ASP A 404 -10.38 -16.06 -24.33
CA ASP A 404 -10.09 -16.43 -25.72
C ASP A 404 -9.64 -15.23 -26.55
N PHE A 405 -8.67 -14.46 -26.05
CA PHE A 405 -7.77 -13.76 -26.97
C PHE A 405 -6.98 -14.85 -27.70
N GLY A 406 -7.50 -15.30 -28.85
CA GLY A 406 -6.76 -16.16 -29.78
C GLY A 406 -5.35 -15.60 -29.96
N ASN A 407 -4.38 -16.47 -30.28
CA ASN A 407 -2.91 -16.28 -30.36
C ASN A 407 -2.29 -14.93 -30.80
N ASP A 408 -3.08 -13.92 -31.14
CA ASP A 408 -2.78 -12.48 -31.26
C ASP A 408 -3.14 -11.68 -29.98
N ALA A 409 -3.05 -12.29 -28.79
CA ALA A 409 -3.38 -11.60 -27.53
C ALA A 409 -2.39 -10.43 -27.27
N PRO A 410 -2.88 -9.20 -27.04
CA PRO A 410 -2.04 -8.16 -26.48
C PRO A 410 -1.61 -8.63 -25.10
N VAL A 411 -0.31 -8.86 -24.91
CA VAL A 411 0.31 -8.98 -23.59
C VAL A 411 -0.25 -7.83 -22.75
N LEU A 412 -0.83 -8.15 -21.59
CA LEU A 412 -1.30 -7.17 -20.61
C LEU A 412 -0.11 -6.32 -20.15
N THR A 413 0.25 -5.34 -20.97
CA THR A 413 1.17 -4.28 -20.65
C THR A 413 0.38 -3.33 -19.75
N LEU A 414 0.47 -3.57 -18.45
CA LEU A 414 0.09 -2.59 -17.45
C LEU A 414 1.03 -1.39 -17.65
N SER A 415 0.50 -0.32 -18.25
CA SER A 415 1.15 0.97 -18.49
C SER A 415 1.48 1.71 -17.21
#